data_AF-A0A382V3Y0-F1
#
_entry.id   AF-A0A382V3Y0-F1
#
_cell.length_a   1.000
_cell.length_b   1.000
_cell.length_c   1.000
_cell.angle_alpha   90.00
_cell.angle_beta   90.00
_cell.angle_gamma   90.00
#
_symmetry.space_group_name_H-M   'P 1'
#
loop_
_entity.id
_entity.type
_entity.pdbx_description
1 polymer ?
#
loop_
_entity_poly.entity_id
_entity_poly.type
_entity_poly.pdbx_seq_one_letter_code
_entity_poly.pdbx_strand_id
1 'polypeptide(L)'
;GADVTTLPLIVDYMSIYYISLVLLAVPSVGANALRATGDASISGTIMVSGSILHMVLGPFLIFGLLGLPALGLAGAAWANLIARLLVFIVTIYVLAYREHLLSYTQLTFQAAMDSWRRIMAVSIPATATNLIGPVSTAIVISLLASFSQEAVAGFGIASRIEGLFVIPLFALSASIGPFVGQNLGADRHDRADAAMIWSFKYSLGWGALVAILLYFLRNEVSALFDDNTTVIEVAALYLLLVPVSYGSWGVLMMASAIFNSLGKPVSSTIMSIIRMFVLYIPLAFLGK
;
A
#
# COMPACT_ATOMS: atom_id res chain seq x y z
N GLY A 1 1.58 -5.04 -25.98
CA GLY A 1 2.45 -4.21 -25.12
C GLY A 1 2.77 -2.93 -25.86
N ALA A 2 2.90 -1.80 -25.14
CA ALA A 2 2.90 -0.41 -25.63
C ALA A 2 3.35 -0.17 -27.08
N ASP A 3 2.58 0.63 -27.82
CA ASP A 3 2.87 1.01 -29.21
C ASP A 3 4.01 2.03 -29.34
N VAL A 4 4.43 2.29 -30.58
CA VAL A 4 5.57 3.17 -30.92
C VAL A 4 5.35 4.61 -30.42
N THR A 5 4.10 5.02 -30.22
CA THR A 5 3.73 6.34 -29.67
C THR A 5 3.77 6.39 -28.15
N THR A 6 3.48 5.29 -27.46
CA THR A 6 3.44 5.25 -25.99
C THR A 6 4.80 4.93 -25.38
N LEU A 7 5.66 4.19 -26.09
CA LEU A 7 6.97 3.78 -25.57
C LEU A 7 7.89 4.96 -25.17
N PRO A 8 8.04 6.03 -25.98
CA PRO A 8 8.85 7.19 -25.59
C PRO A 8 8.32 7.89 -24.32
N LEU A 9 7.00 8.04 -24.22
CA LEU A 9 6.34 8.63 -23.04
C LEU A 9 6.65 7.83 -21.76
N ILE A 10 6.66 6.50 -21.86
CA ILE A 10 7.03 5.62 -20.75
C ILE A 10 8.50 5.84 -20.36
N VAL A 11 9.43 5.92 -21.32
CA VAL A 11 10.86 6.11 -21.04
C VAL A 11 11.11 7.44 -20.34
N ASP A 12 10.50 8.53 -20.82
CA ASP A 12 10.64 9.86 -20.23
C ASP A 12 10.14 9.88 -18.78
N TYR A 13 8.99 9.26 -18.50
CA TYR A 13 8.46 9.16 -17.14
C TYR A 13 9.33 8.27 -16.25
N MET A 14 9.67 7.07 -16.73
CA MET A 14 10.31 6.03 -15.91
C MET A 14 11.75 6.38 -15.55
N SER A 15 12.49 7.03 -16.45
CA SER A 15 13.87 7.46 -16.18
C SER A 15 13.95 8.38 -14.96
N ILE A 16 13.05 9.37 -14.87
CA ILE A 16 12.92 10.27 -13.73
C ILE A 16 12.39 9.52 -12.50
N TYR A 17 11.38 8.65 -12.70
CA TYR A 17 10.78 7.87 -11.62
C TYR A 17 11.81 6.99 -10.91
N TYR A 18 12.71 6.34 -11.64
CA TYR A 18 13.75 5.47 -11.05
C TYR A 18 14.71 6.23 -10.13
N ILE A 19 15.10 7.45 -10.49
CA ILE A 19 15.92 8.31 -9.62
C ILE A 19 15.19 8.60 -8.30
N SER A 20 13.87 8.81 -8.37
CA SER A 20 13.06 9.09 -7.18
C SER A 20 12.91 7.92 -6.21
N LEU A 21 13.22 6.67 -6.62
CA LEU A 21 13.08 5.49 -5.76
C LEU A 21 14.06 5.48 -4.59
N VAL A 22 15.28 5.99 -4.79
CA VAL A 22 16.27 6.11 -3.71
C VAL A 22 15.76 7.06 -2.62
N LEU A 23 15.07 8.12 -3.04
CA LEU A 23 14.47 9.12 -2.14
C LEU A 23 13.23 8.62 -1.41
N LEU A 24 12.64 7.49 -1.84
CA LEU A 24 11.49 6.86 -1.17
C LEU A 24 11.91 6.03 0.04
N ALA A 25 13.11 5.44 0.02
CA ALA A 25 13.55 4.48 1.02
C ALA A 25 13.63 5.10 2.42
N VAL A 26 14.29 6.27 2.54
CA VAL A 26 14.49 6.95 3.84
C VAL A 26 13.17 7.41 4.47
N PRO A 27 12.26 8.12 3.77
CA PRO A 27 10.91 8.39 4.26
C PRO A 27 10.15 7.16 4.73
N SER A 28 10.24 6.06 3.96
CA SER A 28 9.54 4.82 4.29
C SER A 28 10.08 4.18 5.56
N VAL A 29 11.40 4.09 5.71
CA VAL A 29 12.05 3.57 6.92
C VAL A 29 11.80 4.50 8.11
N GLY A 30 11.97 5.81 7.93
CA GLY A 30 11.73 6.82 8.95
C GLY A 30 10.30 6.83 9.47
N ALA A 31 9.31 6.73 8.57
CA ALA A 31 7.90 6.61 8.93
C ALA A 31 7.61 5.38 9.82
N ASN A 32 8.26 4.24 9.54
CA ASN A 32 8.12 3.05 10.37
C ASN A 32 8.85 3.19 11.71
N ALA A 33 10.02 3.84 11.73
CA ALA A 33 10.76 4.13 12.97
C ALA A 33 9.97 5.04 13.91
N LEU A 34 9.41 6.14 13.38
CA LEU A 34 8.54 7.07 14.13
C LEU A 34 7.30 6.37 14.69
N ARG A 35 6.67 5.49 13.90
CA ARG A 35 5.54 4.68 14.38
C ARG A 35 5.96 3.69 15.47
N ALA A 36 7.15 3.11 15.39
CA ALA A 36 7.67 2.19 16.40
C ALA A 36 7.95 2.89 17.74
N THR A 37 8.39 4.15 17.72
CA THR A 37 8.60 4.96 18.93
C THR A 37 7.31 5.57 19.50
N GLY A 38 6.18 5.42 18.80
CA GLY A 38 4.87 5.89 19.23
C GLY A 38 4.45 7.22 18.62
N ASP A 39 5.30 7.88 17.83
CA ASP A 39 4.95 9.13 17.14
C ASP A 39 4.41 8.90 15.72
N ALA A 40 3.23 8.27 15.66
CA ALA A 40 2.52 8.05 14.40
C ALA A 40 2.02 9.36 13.77
N SER A 41 1.82 10.42 14.56
CA SER A 41 1.28 11.70 14.10
C SER A 41 2.27 12.44 13.21
N ILE A 42 3.54 12.52 13.62
CA ILE A 42 4.60 13.09 12.77
C ILE A 42 4.71 12.31 11.47
N SER A 43 4.79 10.97 11.56
CA SER A 43 4.91 10.11 10.37
C SER A 43 3.77 10.38 9.39
N GLY A 44 2.53 10.43 9.87
CA GLY A 44 1.36 10.73 9.03
C GLY A 44 1.43 12.13 8.42
N THR A 45 1.81 13.13 9.20
CA THR A 45 1.91 14.53 8.76
C THR A 45 2.95 14.69 7.65
N ILE A 46 4.12 14.06 7.78
CA ILE A 46 5.16 14.08 6.74
C ILE A 46 4.63 13.47 5.43
N MET A 47 3.98 12.31 5.50
CA MET A 47 3.45 11.63 4.32
C MET A 47 2.34 12.43 3.63
N VAL A 48 1.37 12.95 4.40
CA VAL A 48 0.26 13.76 3.87
C VAL A 48 0.79 15.06 3.26
N SER A 49 1.73 15.73 3.92
CA SER A 49 2.36 16.95 3.39
C SER A 49 3.08 16.69 2.07
N GLY A 50 3.77 15.54 1.96
CA GLY A 50 4.38 15.09 0.72
C GLY A 50 3.37 14.86 -0.41
N SER A 51 2.25 14.20 -0.11
CA SER A 51 1.17 13.98 -1.07
C SER A 51 0.52 15.29 -1.52
N ILE A 52 0.26 16.22 -0.59
CA ILE A 52 -0.28 17.55 -0.90
C ILE A 52 0.70 18.32 -1.79
N LEU A 53 1.98 18.31 -1.44
CA LEU A 53 3.02 18.96 -2.24
C LEU A 53 3.09 18.39 -3.66
N HIS A 54 3.04 17.06 -3.82
CA HIS A 54 2.98 16.42 -5.13
C HIS A 54 1.72 16.86 -5.92
N MET A 55 0.56 16.85 -5.26
CA MET A 55 -0.71 17.27 -5.85
C MET A 55 -0.69 18.74 -6.30
N VAL A 56 -0.06 19.62 -5.52
CA VAL A 56 0.08 21.05 -5.85
C VAL A 56 1.08 21.25 -6.99
N LEU A 57 2.24 20.59 -6.96
CA LEU A 57 3.28 20.73 -7.98
C LEU A 57 2.87 20.16 -9.35
N GLY A 58 2.02 19.12 -9.35
CA GLY A 58 1.57 18.42 -10.56
C GLY A 58 1.05 19.37 -11.64
N PRO A 59 -0.02 20.14 -11.41
CA PRO A 59 -0.58 21.05 -12.40
C PRO A 59 0.43 22.06 -12.98
N PHE A 60 1.36 22.57 -12.17
CA PHE A 60 2.37 23.53 -12.66
C PHE A 60 3.33 22.88 -13.66
N LEU A 61 3.79 21.67 -13.39
CA LEU A 61 4.77 20.98 -14.24
C LEU A 61 4.12 20.24 -15.41
N ILE A 62 2.92 19.70 -15.22
CA ILE A 62 2.17 18.98 -16.27
C ILE A 62 1.68 19.97 -17.32
N PHE A 63 0.99 21.04 -16.89
CA PHE A 63 0.33 21.98 -17.80
C PHE A 63 1.17 23.23 -18.11
N GLY A 64 2.31 23.44 -17.44
CA GLY A 64 3.15 24.62 -17.67
C GLY A 64 2.53 25.92 -17.13
N LEU A 65 1.80 25.85 -16.01
CA LEU A 65 1.24 27.06 -15.37
C LEU A 65 2.38 27.99 -14.91
N LEU A 66 2.12 29.30 -14.84
CA LEU A 66 3.10 30.36 -14.52
C LEU A 66 4.21 30.59 -15.57
N GLY A 67 3.97 30.23 -16.83
CA GLY A 67 4.91 30.47 -17.94
C GLY A 67 6.03 29.43 -18.03
N LEU A 68 5.90 28.31 -17.30
CA LEU A 68 6.76 27.14 -17.43
C LEU A 68 6.41 26.37 -18.72
N PRO A 69 7.37 25.64 -19.33
CA PRO A 69 7.05 24.73 -20.42
C PRO A 69 6.13 23.61 -19.92
N ALA A 70 5.12 23.24 -20.71
CA ALA A 70 4.24 22.11 -20.42
C ALA A 70 5.01 20.79 -20.64
N LEU A 71 5.41 20.14 -19.55
CA LEU A 71 6.20 18.89 -19.60
C LEU A 71 5.32 17.64 -19.73
N GLY A 72 3.99 17.78 -19.70
CA GLY A 72 3.05 16.68 -19.82
C GLY A 72 3.33 15.57 -18.81
N LEU A 73 3.49 14.33 -19.30
CA LEU A 73 3.74 13.16 -18.46
C LEU A 73 5.07 13.26 -17.69
N ALA A 74 6.13 13.80 -18.31
CA ALA A 74 7.41 14.02 -17.63
C ALA A 74 7.26 15.02 -16.46
N GLY A 75 6.36 16.00 -16.59
CA GLY A 75 6.02 16.94 -15.52
C GLY A 75 5.48 16.25 -14.28
N ALA A 76 4.66 15.21 -14.44
CA ALA A 76 4.17 14.39 -13.32
C ALA A 76 5.32 13.65 -12.61
N ALA A 77 6.28 13.11 -13.36
CA ALA A 77 7.45 12.46 -12.78
C ALA A 77 8.33 13.44 -11.99
N TRP A 78 8.55 14.65 -12.51
CA TRP A 78 9.28 15.72 -11.81
C TRP A 78 8.57 16.18 -10.54
N ALA A 79 7.25 16.38 -10.59
CA ALA A 79 6.46 16.75 -9.42
C ALA A 79 6.63 15.73 -8.29
N ASN A 80 6.57 14.43 -8.62
CA ASN A 80 6.79 13.35 -7.68
C ASN A 80 8.24 13.31 -7.15
N LEU A 81 9.25 13.52 -8.01
CA LEU A 81 10.64 13.57 -7.59
C LEU A 81 10.91 14.70 -6.59
N ILE A 82 10.44 15.92 -6.88
CA ILE A 82 10.60 17.09 -6.01
C ILE A 82 9.89 16.88 -4.67
N ALA A 83 8.65 16.36 -4.71
CA ALA A 83 7.92 16.05 -3.50
C ALA A 83 8.65 15.02 -2.63
N ARG A 84 9.15 13.93 -3.24
CA ARG A 84 9.94 12.90 -2.53
C ARG A 84 11.24 13.46 -1.96
N LEU A 85 11.94 14.35 -2.68
CA LEU A 85 13.16 15.00 -2.19
C LEU A 85 12.88 15.85 -0.94
N LEU A 86 11.81 16.64 -0.95
CA LEU A 86 11.44 17.46 0.20
C LEU A 86 11.02 16.61 1.39
N VAL A 87 10.24 15.55 1.17
CA VAL A 87 9.88 14.57 2.21
C VAL A 87 11.11 13.86 2.77
N PHE A 88 12.07 13.50 1.92
CA PHE A 88 13.35 12.91 2.33
C PHE A 88 14.11 13.84 3.27
N ILE A 89 14.27 15.12 2.92
CA ILE A 89 14.98 16.11 3.73
C ILE A 89 14.28 16.30 5.07
N VAL A 90 12.95 16.46 5.07
CA VAL A 90 12.15 16.64 6.30
C VAL A 90 12.24 15.40 7.19
N THR A 91 12.21 14.19 6.62
CA THR A 91 12.33 12.94 7.39
C THR A 91 13.69 12.87 8.08
N ILE A 92 14.78 13.15 7.36
CA ILE A 92 16.13 13.16 7.96
C ILE A 92 16.22 14.19 9.08
N TYR A 93 15.68 15.40 8.87
CA TYR A 93 15.67 16.45 9.89
C TYR A 93 14.96 15.99 11.17
N VAL A 94 13.76 15.42 11.04
CA VAL A 94 12.98 14.91 12.18
C VAL A 94 13.72 13.80 12.91
N LEU A 95 14.26 12.81 12.18
CA LEU A 95 14.97 11.69 12.80
C LEU A 95 16.27 12.14 13.50
N ALA A 96 17.00 13.10 12.93
CA ALA A 96 18.27 13.58 13.48
C ALA A 96 18.09 14.50 14.68
N TYR A 97 17.21 15.51 14.55
CA TYR A 97 17.18 16.65 15.45
C TYR A 97 15.98 16.68 16.39
N ARG A 98 14.85 16.08 16.00
CA ARG A 98 13.65 16.07 16.85
C ARG A 98 13.57 14.82 17.71
N GLU A 99 13.75 13.66 17.10
CA GLU A 99 13.60 12.37 17.79
C GLU A 99 14.95 11.75 18.20
N HIS A 100 16.07 12.32 17.74
CA HIS A 100 17.43 11.87 18.05
C HIS A 100 17.67 10.36 17.82
N LEU A 101 17.06 9.81 16.77
CA LEU A 101 17.13 8.39 16.43
C LEU A 101 18.37 8.03 15.60
N LEU A 102 19.12 9.01 15.12
CA LEU A 102 20.34 8.79 14.35
C LEU A 102 21.56 8.81 15.25
N SER A 103 22.19 7.64 15.41
CA SER A 103 23.51 7.51 16.03
C SER A 103 24.59 7.43 14.95
N TYR A 104 25.64 8.24 15.10
CA TYR A 104 26.80 8.26 14.21
C TYR A 104 27.99 7.44 14.78
N THR A 105 27.78 6.73 15.88
CA THR A 105 28.81 5.96 16.56
C THR A 105 28.97 4.59 15.90
N GLN A 106 30.22 4.14 15.66
CA GLN A 106 30.55 2.82 15.08
C GLN A 106 30.08 2.57 13.64
N LEU A 107 30.25 3.54 12.75
CA LEU A 107 30.04 3.39 11.30
C LEU A 107 31.19 2.60 10.63
N THR A 108 31.41 1.35 11.04
CA THR A 108 32.37 0.45 10.37
C THR A 108 31.66 -0.35 9.28
N PHE A 109 32.40 -0.70 8.22
CA PHE A 109 31.87 -1.55 7.15
C PHE A 109 31.34 -2.89 7.69
N GLN A 110 32.01 -3.44 8.71
CA GLN A 110 31.62 -4.70 9.33
C GLN A 110 30.29 -4.56 10.09
N ALA A 111 30.11 -3.50 10.87
CA ALA A 111 28.84 -3.22 11.55
C ALA A 111 27.68 -2.98 10.55
N ALA A 112 27.95 -2.32 9.42
CA ALA A 112 26.98 -2.14 8.35
C ALA A 112 26.59 -3.48 7.71
N MET A 113 27.57 -4.34 7.40
CA MET A 113 27.33 -5.67 6.81
C MET A 113 26.52 -6.57 7.74
N ASP A 114 26.84 -6.58 9.04
CA ASP A 114 26.11 -7.36 10.04
C ASP A 114 24.67 -6.87 10.20
N SER A 115 24.46 -5.55 10.18
CA SER A 115 23.12 -4.95 10.18
C SER A 115 22.33 -5.35 8.93
N TRP A 116 22.94 -5.28 7.74
CA TRP A 116 22.31 -5.70 6.49
C TRP A 116 21.91 -7.17 6.51
N ARG A 117 22.76 -8.07 7.01
CA ARG A 117 22.41 -9.50 7.13
C ARG A 117 21.19 -9.72 8.01
N ARG A 118 21.12 -9.06 9.17
CA ARG A 118 19.97 -9.14 10.08
C ARG A 118 18.70 -8.58 9.45
N ILE A 119 18.80 -7.44 8.76
CA ILE A 119 17.67 -6.81 8.06
C ILE A 119 17.19 -7.72 6.93
N MET A 120 18.09 -8.29 6.11
CA MET A 120 17.72 -9.17 5.00
C MET A 120 17.01 -10.43 5.46
N ALA A 121 17.40 -11.01 6.60
CA ALA A 121 16.74 -12.20 7.17
C ALA A 121 15.24 -11.97 7.44
N VAL A 122 14.84 -10.73 7.77
CA VAL A 122 13.43 -10.35 7.97
C VAL A 122 12.80 -9.79 6.70
N SER A 123 13.57 -9.01 5.93
CA SER A 123 13.08 -8.28 4.75
C SER A 123 12.80 -9.19 3.56
N ILE A 124 13.56 -10.28 3.36
CA ILE A 124 13.32 -11.22 2.26
C ILE A 124 11.96 -11.93 2.43
N PRO A 125 11.65 -12.57 3.58
CA PRO A 125 10.32 -13.15 3.81
C PRO A 125 9.19 -12.12 3.75
N ALA A 126 9.41 -10.92 4.31
CA ALA A 126 8.42 -9.84 4.25
C ALA A 126 8.16 -9.39 2.80
N THR A 127 9.21 -9.27 1.98
CA THR A 127 9.09 -8.90 0.56
C THR A 127 8.35 -9.99 -0.21
N ALA A 128 8.69 -11.27 -0.01
CA ALA A 128 7.95 -12.38 -0.61
C ALA A 128 6.46 -12.33 -0.24
N THR A 129 6.15 -12.02 1.02
CA THR A 129 4.77 -11.87 1.51
C THR A 129 4.06 -10.65 0.94
N ASN A 130 4.78 -9.56 0.64
CA ASN A 130 4.19 -8.39 0.00
C ASN A 130 4.03 -8.56 -1.52
N LEU A 131 4.83 -9.42 -2.16
CA LEU A 131 4.72 -9.75 -3.58
C LEU A 131 3.53 -10.67 -3.89
N ILE A 132 3.04 -11.42 -2.90
CA ILE A 132 1.82 -12.23 -2.97
C ILE A 132 0.68 -11.41 -3.61
N GLY A 133 0.31 -10.26 -3.06
CA GLY A 133 -0.79 -9.43 -3.60
C GLY A 133 -0.62 -9.09 -5.10
N PRO A 134 0.45 -8.38 -5.49
CA PRO A 134 0.70 -8.02 -6.89
C PRO A 134 0.77 -9.21 -7.85
N VAL A 135 1.42 -10.32 -7.45
CA VAL A 135 1.49 -11.54 -8.27
C VAL A 135 0.12 -12.16 -8.43
N SER A 136 -0.69 -12.20 -7.37
CA SER A 136 -2.07 -12.67 -7.42
C SER A 136 -2.90 -11.86 -8.41
N THR A 137 -2.82 -10.53 -8.31
CA THR A 137 -3.52 -9.62 -9.22
C THR A 137 -3.06 -9.80 -10.66
N ALA A 138 -1.76 -9.98 -10.91
CA ALA A 138 -1.23 -10.23 -12.24
C ALA A 138 -1.77 -11.55 -12.84
N ILE A 139 -1.83 -12.63 -12.04
CA ILE A 139 -2.40 -13.91 -12.46
C ILE A 139 -3.89 -13.75 -12.80
N VAL A 140 -4.66 -13.07 -11.94
CA VAL A 140 -6.09 -12.83 -12.16
C VAL A 140 -6.33 -12.00 -13.42
N ILE A 141 -5.57 -10.93 -13.63
CA ILE A 141 -5.64 -10.13 -14.85
C ILE A 141 -5.33 -11.00 -16.08
N SER A 142 -4.31 -11.86 -16.00
CA SER A 142 -4.00 -12.78 -17.11
C SER A 142 -5.11 -13.79 -17.38
N LEU A 143 -5.82 -14.27 -16.35
CA LEU A 143 -6.97 -15.15 -16.52
C LEU A 143 -8.14 -14.40 -17.16
N LEU A 144 -8.47 -13.20 -16.67
CA LEU A 144 -9.53 -12.36 -17.22
C LEU A 144 -9.26 -11.94 -18.67
N ALA A 145 -8.00 -11.68 -19.01
CA ALA A 145 -7.58 -11.35 -20.38
C ALA A 145 -7.85 -12.50 -21.37
N SER A 146 -7.96 -13.75 -20.89
CA SER A 146 -8.36 -14.88 -21.73
C SER A 146 -9.86 -14.96 -22.00
N PHE A 147 -10.68 -14.22 -21.25
CA PHE A 147 -12.12 -14.11 -21.49
C PHE A 147 -12.45 -12.93 -22.41
N SER A 148 -12.10 -11.70 -22.02
CA SER A 148 -12.31 -10.51 -22.85
C SER A 148 -11.52 -9.29 -22.35
N GLN A 149 -11.38 -8.27 -23.21
CA GLN A 149 -10.73 -7.01 -22.83
C GLN A 149 -11.62 -6.19 -21.87
N GLU A 150 -12.93 -6.27 -22.04
CA GLU A 150 -13.94 -5.65 -21.18
C GLU A 150 -13.88 -6.23 -19.75
N ALA A 151 -13.63 -7.53 -19.61
CA ALA A 151 -13.47 -8.16 -18.31
C ALA A 151 -12.26 -7.60 -17.54
N VAL A 152 -11.14 -7.39 -18.23
CA VAL A 152 -9.94 -6.77 -17.67
C VAL A 152 -10.20 -5.30 -17.29
N ALA A 153 -10.91 -4.56 -18.14
CA ALA A 153 -11.28 -3.17 -17.86
C ALA A 153 -12.20 -3.06 -16.62
N GLY A 154 -13.23 -3.90 -16.54
CA GLY A 154 -14.17 -3.94 -15.41
C GLY A 154 -13.49 -4.28 -14.09
N PHE A 155 -12.58 -5.26 -14.10
CA PHE A 155 -11.71 -5.56 -12.95
C PHE A 155 -10.80 -4.38 -12.59
N GLY A 156 -10.24 -3.68 -13.57
CA GLY A 156 -9.42 -2.48 -13.37
C GLY A 156 -10.18 -1.36 -12.65
N ILE A 157 -11.44 -1.13 -13.00
CA ILE A 157 -12.32 -0.15 -12.33
C ILE A 157 -12.62 -0.63 -10.91
N ALA A 158 -13.07 -1.87 -10.75
CA ALA A 158 -13.47 -2.40 -9.46
C ALA A 158 -12.32 -2.46 -8.46
N SER A 159 -11.11 -2.85 -8.89
CA SER A 159 -9.90 -2.87 -8.06
C SER A 159 -9.44 -1.48 -7.60
N ARG A 160 -9.68 -0.42 -8.38
CA ARG A 160 -9.43 0.97 -7.94
C ARG A 160 -10.40 1.39 -6.84
N ILE A 161 -11.68 1.04 -6.99
CA ILE A 161 -12.72 1.29 -5.98
C ILE A 161 -12.41 0.51 -4.69
N GLU A 162 -12.07 -0.77 -4.81
CA GLU A 162 -11.57 -1.60 -3.71
C GLU A 162 -10.41 -0.91 -2.98
N GLY A 163 -9.42 -0.44 -3.73
CA GLY A 163 -8.26 0.25 -3.20
C GLY A 163 -8.62 1.40 -2.26
N LEU A 164 -9.68 2.16 -2.55
CA LEU A 164 -10.17 3.25 -1.69
C LEU A 164 -10.78 2.74 -0.37
N PHE A 165 -11.63 1.71 -0.44
CA PHE A 165 -12.32 1.19 0.74
C PHE A 165 -11.43 0.40 1.68
N VAL A 166 -10.28 -0.08 1.21
CA VAL A 166 -9.32 -0.84 2.04
C VAL A 166 -8.35 0.09 2.77
N ILE A 167 -8.24 1.38 2.40
CA ILE A 167 -7.34 2.36 3.06
C ILE A 167 -7.50 2.37 4.60
N PRO A 168 -8.72 2.40 5.18
CA PRO A 168 -8.89 2.38 6.63
C PRO A 168 -8.34 1.10 7.28
N LEU A 169 -8.45 -0.05 6.59
CA LEU A 169 -7.88 -1.31 7.06
C LEU A 169 -6.34 -1.27 7.02
N PHE A 170 -5.74 -0.69 5.97
CA PHE A 170 -4.28 -0.47 5.94
C PHE A 170 -3.82 0.47 7.06
N ALA A 171 -4.54 1.56 7.31
CA ALA A 171 -4.21 2.53 8.35
C ALA A 171 -4.26 1.90 9.76
N LEU A 172 -5.28 1.09 10.04
CA LEU A 172 -5.40 0.36 11.29
C LEU A 172 -4.30 -0.70 11.44
N SER A 173 -4.00 -1.45 10.37
CA SER A 173 -2.94 -2.48 10.34
C SER A 173 -1.56 -1.87 10.64
N ALA A 174 -1.29 -0.69 10.07
CA ALA A 174 -0.06 0.05 10.29
C ALA A 174 0.12 0.56 11.74
N SER A 175 -0.95 0.64 12.52
CA SER A 175 -0.98 1.23 13.86
C SER A 175 -1.11 0.18 14.97
N ILE A 176 -1.85 -0.91 14.72
CA ILE A 176 -2.15 -1.93 15.73
C ILE A 176 -0.90 -2.68 16.19
N GLY A 177 0.05 -2.94 15.28
CA GLY A 177 1.28 -3.65 15.58
C GLY A 177 2.12 -2.95 16.65
N PRO A 178 2.57 -1.70 16.44
CA PRO A 178 3.29 -0.92 17.45
C PRO A 178 2.49 -0.76 18.76
N PHE A 179 1.19 -0.51 18.68
CA PHE A 179 0.35 -0.36 19.87
C PHE A 179 0.35 -1.63 20.73
N VAL A 180 0.12 -2.80 20.12
CA VAL A 180 0.12 -4.09 20.83
C VAL A 180 1.53 -4.41 21.34
N GLY A 181 2.56 -4.22 20.52
CA GLY A 181 3.96 -4.47 20.91
C GLY A 181 4.40 -3.64 22.11
N GLN A 182 4.06 -2.34 22.14
CA GLN A 182 4.40 -1.45 23.25
C GLN A 182 3.64 -1.79 24.53
N ASN A 183 2.33 -2.11 24.44
CA ASN A 183 1.55 -2.45 25.63
C ASN A 183 1.99 -3.78 26.23
N LEU A 184 2.32 -4.78 25.40
CA LEU A 184 2.86 -6.04 25.88
C LEU A 184 4.27 -5.89 26.47
N GLY A 185 5.12 -5.06 25.88
CA GLY A 185 6.43 -4.71 26.44
C GLY A 185 6.35 -3.94 27.78
N ALA A 186 5.18 -3.39 28.12
CA ALA A 186 4.91 -2.68 29.37
C ALA A 186 4.03 -3.50 30.35
N ASP A 187 3.90 -4.82 30.14
CA ASP A 187 3.07 -5.75 30.92
C ASP A 187 1.56 -5.38 30.98
N ARG A 188 1.07 -4.58 30.02
CA ARG A 188 -0.34 -4.16 29.89
C ARG A 188 -1.10 -5.07 28.93
N HIS A 189 -1.22 -6.33 29.30
CA HIS A 189 -1.89 -7.36 28.49
C HIS A 189 -3.37 -7.05 28.22
N ASP A 190 -4.07 -6.49 29.23
CA ASP A 190 -5.46 -6.06 29.13
C ASP A 190 -5.70 -5.09 27.96
N ARG A 191 -4.80 -4.11 27.79
CA ARG A 191 -4.88 -3.12 26.72
C ARG A 191 -4.53 -3.72 25.36
N ALA A 192 -3.57 -4.63 25.32
CA ALA A 192 -3.18 -5.33 24.10
C ALA A 192 -4.33 -6.21 23.56
N ASP A 193 -4.95 -7.00 24.44
CA ASP A 193 -6.06 -7.88 24.08
C ASP A 193 -7.30 -7.08 23.67
N ALA A 194 -7.62 -6.02 24.42
CA ALA A 194 -8.70 -5.12 24.06
C ALA A 194 -8.46 -4.50 22.67
N ALA A 195 -7.26 -4.00 22.39
CA ALA A 195 -6.93 -3.42 21.09
C ALA A 195 -7.05 -4.44 19.95
N MET A 196 -6.58 -5.68 20.14
CA MET A 196 -6.76 -6.76 19.17
C MET A 196 -8.25 -6.98 18.87
N ILE A 197 -9.08 -7.16 19.91
CA ILE A 197 -10.53 -7.40 19.76
C ILE A 197 -11.21 -6.24 19.05
N TRP A 198 -10.93 -5.00 19.45
CA TRP A 198 -11.48 -3.81 18.81
C TRP A 198 -11.06 -3.70 17.35
N SER A 199 -9.81 -4.03 17.02
CA SER A 199 -9.32 -4.00 15.64
C SER A 199 -10.02 -5.02 14.74
N PHE A 200 -10.32 -6.22 15.26
CA PHE A 200 -11.06 -7.25 14.53
C PHE A 200 -12.53 -6.86 14.36
N LYS A 201 -13.18 -6.36 15.41
CA LYS A 201 -14.56 -5.87 15.34
C LYS A 201 -14.69 -4.71 14.35
N TYR A 202 -13.77 -3.76 14.39
CA TYR A 202 -13.74 -2.66 13.43
C TYR A 202 -13.57 -3.18 12.00
N SER A 203 -12.64 -4.12 11.77
CA SER A 203 -12.42 -4.69 10.45
C SER A 203 -13.68 -5.36 9.89
N LEU A 204 -14.35 -6.20 10.69
CA LEU A 204 -15.59 -6.86 10.31
C LEU A 204 -16.74 -5.87 10.09
N GLY A 205 -16.90 -4.89 10.99
CA GLY A 205 -17.94 -3.87 10.87
C GLY A 205 -17.74 -2.98 9.64
N TRP A 206 -16.50 -2.56 9.37
CA TRP A 206 -16.15 -1.80 8.18
C TRP A 206 -16.40 -2.60 6.90
N GLY A 207 -15.96 -3.86 6.86
CA GLY A 207 -16.21 -4.74 5.71
C GLY A 207 -17.70 -4.93 5.43
N ALA A 208 -18.52 -5.16 6.48
CA ALA A 208 -19.96 -5.28 6.34
C ALA A 208 -20.60 -3.98 5.84
N LEU A 209 -20.18 -2.82 6.37
CA LEU A 209 -20.64 -1.52 5.92
C LEU A 209 -20.34 -1.30 4.43
N VAL A 210 -19.11 -1.58 4.00
CA VAL A 210 -18.69 -1.43 2.59
C VAL A 210 -19.44 -2.39 1.69
N ALA A 211 -19.64 -3.64 2.11
CA ALA A 211 -20.41 -4.62 1.34
C ALA A 211 -21.87 -4.19 1.16
N ILE A 212 -22.52 -3.65 2.19
CA ILE A 212 -23.88 -3.13 2.10
C ILE A 212 -23.93 -1.90 1.19
N LEU A 213 -22.98 -0.97 1.36
CA LEU A 213 -22.92 0.24 0.56
C LEU A 213 -22.74 -0.07 -0.93
N LEU A 214 -21.79 -0.94 -1.27
CA LEU A 214 -21.52 -1.33 -2.65
C LEU A 214 -22.60 -2.25 -3.21
N TYR A 215 -23.28 -3.04 -2.38
CA TYR A 215 -24.48 -3.76 -2.82
C TYR A 215 -25.50 -2.80 -3.46
N PHE A 216 -25.78 -1.66 -2.83
CA PHE A 216 -26.75 -0.70 -3.38
C PHE A 216 -26.18 0.18 -4.49
N LEU A 217 -24.90 0.57 -4.41
CA LEU A 217 -24.32 1.60 -5.30
C LEU A 217 -23.45 1.04 -6.43
N ARG A 218 -23.30 -0.28 -6.56
CA ARG A 218 -22.37 -0.90 -7.53
C ARG A 218 -22.56 -0.41 -8.96
N ASN A 219 -23.80 -0.26 -9.42
CA ASN A 219 -24.08 0.08 -10.82
C ASN A 219 -23.76 1.55 -11.08
N GLU A 220 -24.21 2.42 -10.17
CA GLU A 220 -24.01 3.86 -10.21
C GLU A 220 -22.53 4.20 -10.13
N VAL A 221 -21.80 3.56 -9.21
CA VAL A 221 -20.36 3.77 -9.06
C VAL A 221 -19.62 3.26 -10.29
N SER A 222 -19.96 2.08 -10.83
CA SER A 222 -19.31 1.54 -12.03
C SER A 222 -19.56 2.41 -13.27
N ALA A 223 -20.76 2.95 -13.43
CA ALA A 223 -21.13 3.83 -14.56
C ALA A 223 -20.43 5.20 -14.53
N LEU A 224 -19.80 5.60 -13.42
CA LEU A 224 -18.99 6.82 -13.36
C LEU A 224 -17.63 6.68 -14.08
N PHE A 225 -17.18 5.45 -14.36
CA PHE A 225 -15.83 5.18 -14.87
C PHE A 225 -15.78 4.77 -16.34
N ASP A 226 -16.87 4.25 -16.90
CA ASP A 226 -16.94 3.78 -18.28
C ASP A 226 -18.38 3.83 -18.78
N ASP A 227 -18.57 4.04 -20.09
CA ASP A 227 -19.88 4.07 -20.75
C ASP A 227 -20.26 2.69 -21.35
N ASN A 228 -19.32 1.75 -21.43
CA ASN A 228 -19.55 0.41 -21.97
C ASN A 228 -20.31 -0.46 -20.95
N THR A 229 -21.51 -0.89 -21.31
CA THR A 229 -22.39 -1.70 -20.47
C THR A 229 -21.74 -3.00 -19.97
N THR A 230 -20.97 -3.69 -20.82
CA THR A 230 -20.29 -4.94 -20.44
C THR A 230 -19.22 -4.69 -19.38
N VAL A 231 -18.48 -3.59 -19.49
CA VAL A 231 -17.45 -3.19 -18.52
C VAL A 231 -18.11 -2.87 -17.17
N ILE A 232 -19.21 -2.12 -17.20
CA ILE A 232 -20.00 -1.76 -16.01
C ILE A 232 -20.53 -3.02 -15.31
N GLU A 233 -21.10 -3.96 -16.05
CA GLU A 233 -21.65 -5.21 -15.51
C GLU A 233 -20.58 -6.06 -14.80
N VAL A 234 -19.39 -6.20 -15.42
CA VAL A 234 -18.27 -6.92 -14.80
C VAL A 234 -17.81 -6.22 -13.52
N ALA A 235 -17.65 -4.89 -13.56
CA ALA A 235 -17.24 -4.12 -12.39
C ALA A 235 -18.29 -4.22 -11.27
N ALA A 236 -19.58 -4.11 -11.61
CA ALA A 236 -20.67 -4.21 -10.64
C ALA A 236 -20.74 -5.60 -10.02
N LEU A 237 -20.54 -6.67 -10.80
CA LEU A 237 -20.48 -8.04 -10.28
C LEU A 237 -19.33 -8.22 -9.29
N TYR A 238 -18.16 -7.66 -9.58
CA TYR A 238 -17.04 -7.66 -8.65
C TYR A 238 -17.40 -6.94 -7.34
N LEU A 239 -17.95 -5.73 -7.44
CA LEU A 239 -18.34 -4.90 -6.28
C LEU A 239 -19.53 -5.50 -5.50
N LEU A 240 -20.26 -6.44 -6.08
CA LEU A 240 -21.29 -7.20 -5.38
C LEU A 240 -20.68 -8.32 -4.52
N LEU A 241 -19.71 -9.06 -5.07
CA LEU A 241 -19.21 -10.30 -4.47
C LEU A 241 -18.01 -10.08 -3.55
N VAL A 242 -17.02 -9.33 -4.00
CA VAL A 242 -15.71 -9.24 -3.34
C VAL A 242 -15.76 -8.46 -2.02
N PRO A 243 -16.50 -7.34 -1.89
CA PRO A 243 -16.56 -6.58 -0.64
C PRO A 243 -17.05 -7.37 0.58
N VAL A 244 -17.83 -8.43 0.38
CA VAL A 244 -18.26 -9.35 1.46
C VAL A 244 -17.04 -9.95 2.18
N SER A 245 -15.91 -10.08 1.50
CA SER A 245 -14.65 -10.62 2.05
C SER A 245 -13.77 -9.57 2.76
N TYR A 246 -14.05 -8.27 2.61
CA TYR A 246 -13.18 -7.20 3.13
C TYR A 246 -13.01 -7.25 4.64
N GLY A 247 -14.07 -7.61 5.37
CA GLY A 247 -14.00 -7.72 6.82
C GLY A 247 -13.01 -8.80 7.27
N SER A 248 -13.13 -10.00 6.68
CA SER A 248 -12.23 -11.12 6.93
C SER A 248 -10.79 -10.82 6.48
N TRP A 249 -10.63 -10.11 5.36
CA TRP A 249 -9.31 -9.66 4.92
C TRP A 249 -8.70 -8.66 5.91
N GLY A 250 -9.48 -7.71 6.43
CA GLY A 250 -9.04 -6.78 7.47
C GLY A 250 -8.59 -7.49 8.74
N VAL A 251 -9.34 -8.51 9.21
CA VAL A 251 -8.94 -9.34 10.37
C VAL A 251 -7.59 -10.02 10.12
N LEU A 252 -7.40 -10.59 8.93
CA LEU A 252 -6.13 -11.20 8.56
C LEU A 252 -4.99 -10.18 8.59
N MET A 253 -5.21 -8.96 8.06
CA MET A 253 -4.22 -7.88 8.10
C MET A 253 -3.86 -7.49 9.53
N MET A 254 -4.84 -7.38 10.43
CA MET A 254 -4.60 -7.07 11.85
C MET A 254 -3.80 -8.20 12.52
N ALA A 255 -4.18 -9.45 12.32
CA ALA A 255 -3.48 -10.61 12.88
C ALA A 255 -2.02 -10.66 12.39
N SER A 256 -1.80 -10.45 11.09
CA SER A 256 -0.47 -10.38 10.49
C SER A 256 0.38 -9.26 11.08
N ALA A 257 -0.17 -8.05 11.26
CA ALA A 257 0.53 -6.93 11.87
C ALA A 257 0.92 -7.23 13.33
N ILE A 258 0.00 -7.80 14.10
CA ILE A 258 0.23 -8.15 15.51
C ILE A 258 1.30 -9.24 15.63
N PHE A 259 1.22 -10.33 14.85
CA PHE A 259 2.26 -11.38 14.86
C PHE A 259 3.64 -10.85 14.47
N ASN A 260 3.71 -9.96 13.48
CA ASN A 260 4.96 -9.32 13.07
C ASN A 260 5.56 -8.49 14.22
N SER A 261 4.74 -7.69 14.91
CA SER A 261 5.18 -6.88 16.05
C SER A 261 5.56 -7.70 17.29
N LEU A 262 5.04 -8.92 17.40
CA LEU A 262 5.39 -9.88 18.46
C LEU A 262 6.66 -10.70 18.16
N GLY A 263 7.37 -10.42 17.08
CA GLY A 263 8.54 -11.20 16.68
C GLY A 263 8.19 -12.61 16.17
N LYS A 264 6.95 -12.84 15.74
CA LYS A 264 6.46 -14.10 15.15
C LYS A 264 6.09 -13.96 13.66
N PRO A 265 6.98 -13.41 12.79
CA PRO A 265 6.64 -13.13 11.40
C PRO A 265 6.32 -14.39 10.58
N VAL A 266 6.88 -15.55 10.95
CA VAL A 266 6.62 -16.82 10.25
C VAL A 266 5.14 -17.19 10.28
N SER A 267 4.45 -16.99 11.40
CA SER A 267 3.00 -17.26 11.51
C SER A 267 2.20 -16.39 10.53
N SER A 268 2.54 -15.11 10.44
CA SER A 268 1.92 -14.16 9.49
C SER A 268 2.15 -14.56 8.03
N THR A 269 3.38 -14.95 7.71
CA THR A 269 3.76 -15.42 6.37
C THR A 269 3.01 -16.69 5.99
N ILE A 270 2.91 -17.68 6.89
CA ILE A 270 2.18 -18.93 6.62
C ILE A 270 0.70 -18.64 6.33
N MET A 271 0.05 -17.79 7.14
CA MET A 271 -1.36 -17.42 6.89
C MET A 271 -1.54 -16.79 5.51
N SER A 272 -0.61 -15.92 5.10
CA SER A 272 -0.64 -15.25 3.80
C SER A 272 -0.41 -16.22 2.64
N ILE A 273 0.54 -17.15 2.78
CA ILE A 273 0.84 -18.19 1.79
C ILE A 273 -0.34 -19.13 1.61
N ILE A 274 -0.94 -19.64 2.70
CA ILE A 274 -2.10 -20.54 2.62
C ILE A 274 -3.25 -19.84 1.91
N ARG A 275 -3.60 -18.61 2.33
CA ARG A 275 -4.68 -17.86 1.69
C ARG A 275 -4.46 -17.73 0.18
N MET A 276 -3.25 -17.41 -0.26
CA MET A 276 -3.02 -17.12 -1.67
C MET A 276 -2.77 -18.38 -2.50
N PHE A 277 -1.77 -19.19 -2.15
CA PHE A 277 -1.31 -20.28 -3.00
C PHE A 277 -2.14 -21.56 -2.82
N VAL A 278 -2.73 -21.77 -1.65
CA VAL A 278 -3.53 -22.98 -1.37
C VAL A 278 -5.01 -22.75 -1.65
N LEU A 279 -5.53 -21.55 -1.38
CA LEU A 279 -6.94 -21.25 -1.57
C LEU A 279 -7.17 -20.41 -2.83
N TYR A 280 -6.66 -19.18 -2.87
CA TYR A 280 -7.05 -18.21 -3.90
C TYR A 280 -6.68 -18.63 -5.33
N ILE A 281 -5.40 -18.96 -5.58
CA ILE A 281 -4.94 -19.33 -6.92
C ILE A 281 -5.63 -20.62 -7.42
N PRO A 282 -5.66 -21.74 -6.67
CA PRO A 282 -6.33 -22.94 -7.13
C PRO A 282 -7.82 -22.75 -7.39
N LEU A 283 -8.53 -22.02 -6.52
CA LEU A 283 -9.95 -21.72 -6.72
C LEU A 283 -10.18 -20.82 -7.94
N ALA A 284 -9.29 -19.86 -8.21
CA ALA A 284 -9.36 -19.03 -9.41
C ALA A 284 -9.17 -19.84 -10.70
N PHE A 285 -8.29 -20.86 -10.69
CA PHE A 285 -8.13 -21.77 -11.82
C PHE A 285 -9.31 -22.72 -11.99
N LEU A 286 -9.93 -23.19 -10.90
CA LEU A 286 -11.12 -24.04 -10.94
C LEU A 286 -12.38 -23.30 -11.40
N GLY A 287 -12.45 -22.00 -11.17
CA GLY A 287 -13.54 -21.15 -11.64
C GLY A 287 -13.38 -20.65 -13.08
N LYS A 288 -12.28 -20.97 -13.75
CA LYS A 288 -12.05 -20.69 -15.17
C LYS A 288 -12.86 -21.65 -16.04
#